data_AF-X1M2M8-F1
#
_entry.id   AF-X1M2M8-F1
#
_cell.length_a   1.000
_cell.length_b   1.000
_cell.length_c   1.000
_cell.angle_alpha   90.00
_cell.angle_beta   90.00
_cell.angle_gamma   90.00
#
_symmetry.space_group_name_H-M   'P 1'
#
loop_
_entity.id
_entity.type
_entity.pdbx_description
1 polymer ?
#
loop_
_entity_poly.entity_id
_entity_poly.type
_entity_poly.pdbx_seq_one_letter_code
_entity_poly.pdbx_strand_id
1 'polypeptide(L)'
;NYLNRVVNEKRIGNKIFFQGGVAANKAVVSAFEQVLKKKITVPTNYDITGAIGIALLTREANIKKTRFKGFSLGSKQYKSTSFTCHHCSNECEVNEIVIQGEKSVYYGGRCERYEGKEKKKDHNLPDFFKLRNDIFFKTDTVEGVEIGIPRSLIFYELFPFFYKFLIELGFKPILSEPTTRKIIELGTEISIADTCLPVKACLGHIRSLLNKGVKQIFIPSVITMPPQSEEFTRCFVCPYVQTIPYLANAIFGKKIKIFSPYLYFDRGKQGIEKSLFDFAKQFGKTK
;
A
#
# COMPACT_ATOMS: atom_id res chain seq x y z
N ASN A 1 11.60 -19.06 -3.90
CA ASN A 1 11.22 -17.82 -4.62
C ASN A 1 12.19 -17.54 -5.78
N TYR A 2 13.48 -17.32 -5.54
CA TYR A 2 14.46 -17.02 -6.60
C TYR A 2 14.54 -18.09 -7.71
N LEU A 3 14.65 -19.38 -7.36
CA LEU A 3 14.67 -20.46 -8.35
C LEU A 3 13.40 -20.48 -9.21
N ASN A 4 12.23 -20.45 -8.58
CA ASN A 4 10.96 -20.56 -9.31
C ASN A 4 10.58 -19.30 -10.09
N ARG A 5 10.99 -18.09 -9.64
CA ARG A 5 10.57 -16.82 -10.28
C ARG A 5 11.64 -16.16 -11.14
N VAL A 6 12.93 -16.33 -10.81
CA VAL A 6 14.04 -15.62 -11.47
C VAL A 6 14.80 -16.55 -12.40
N VAL A 7 15.16 -17.74 -11.93
CA VAL A 7 15.82 -18.75 -12.77
C VAL A 7 14.78 -19.40 -13.69
N ASN A 8 13.61 -19.72 -13.14
CA ASN A 8 12.53 -20.42 -13.82
C ASN A 8 13.07 -21.69 -14.52
N GLU A 9 12.84 -21.85 -15.82
CA GLU A 9 13.30 -23.01 -16.60
C GLU A 9 14.77 -22.92 -17.08
N LYS A 10 15.51 -21.86 -16.72
CA LYS A 10 16.89 -21.67 -17.21
C LYS A 10 17.87 -22.62 -16.54
N ARG A 11 18.80 -23.17 -17.33
CA ARG A 11 19.84 -24.07 -16.82
C ARG A 11 20.88 -23.34 -15.97
N ILE A 12 21.18 -23.88 -14.79
CA ILE A 12 22.19 -23.35 -13.88
C ILE A 12 23.57 -23.95 -14.21
N GLY A 13 24.49 -23.09 -14.64
CA GLY A 13 25.88 -23.47 -14.96
C GLY A 13 26.71 -23.88 -13.73
N ASN A 14 28.00 -24.17 -13.96
CA ASN A 14 28.94 -24.57 -12.90
C ASN A 14 29.69 -23.39 -12.27
N LYS A 15 29.78 -22.26 -12.98
CA LYS A 15 30.30 -21.00 -12.44
C LYS A 15 29.11 -20.12 -12.10
N ILE A 16 28.84 -19.97 -10.81
CA ILE A 16 27.74 -19.15 -10.31
C ILE A 16 28.34 -17.92 -9.63
N PHE A 17 28.02 -16.75 -10.19
CA PHE A 17 28.46 -15.46 -9.69
C PHE A 17 27.29 -14.77 -8.99
N PHE A 18 27.46 -14.40 -7.72
CA PHE A 18 26.42 -13.77 -6.93
C PHE A 18 26.81 -12.35 -6.54
N GLN A 19 26.04 -11.38 -7.02
CA GLN A 19 26.31 -9.95 -6.92
C GLN A 19 25.08 -9.18 -6.41
N GLY A 20 25.27 -7.90 -6.09
CA GLY A 20 24.27 -7.02 -5.51
C GLY A 20 24.30 -7.03 -3.97
N GLY A 21 23.57 -6.11 -3.33
CA GLY A 21 23.62 -5.92 -1.88
C GLY A 21 23.27 -7.16 -1.05
N VAL A 22 22.43 -8.06 -1.59
CA VAL A 22 22.07 -9.32 -0.92
C VAL A 22 23.27 -10.27 -0.77
N ALA A 23 24.27 -10.16 -1.66
CA ALA A 23 25.49 -10.97 -1.58
C ALA A 23 26.34 -10.68 -0.33
N ALA A 24 26.10 -9.55 0.36
CA ALA A 24 26.68 -9.27 1.67
C ALA A 24 26.22 -10.26 2.75
N ASN A 25 25.03 -10.85 2.60
CA ASN A 25 24.46 -11.76 3.58
C ASN A 25 24.99 -13.18 3.38
N LYS A 26 25.99 -13.56 4.19
CA LYS A 26 26.61 -14.90 4.17
C LYS A 26 25.61 -16.04 4.39
N ALA A 27 24.53 -15.83 5.15
CA ALA A 27 23.51 -16.86 5.35
C ALA A 27 22.74 -17.15 4.05
N VAL A 28 22.46 -16.11 3.25
CA VAL A 28 21.84 -16.27 1.94
C VAL A 28 22.78 -17.02 0.98
N VAL A 29 24.07 -16.66 0.96
CA VAL A 29 25.09 -17.36 0.16
C VAL A 29 25.15 -18.84 0.53
N SER A 30 25.23 -19.16 1.83
CA SER A 30 25.27 -20.53 2.33
C SER A 30 23.99 -21.31 1.97
N ALA A 31 22.82 -20.69 2.09
CA ALA A 31 21.56 -21.30 1.67
C ALA A 31 21.55 -21.62 0.17
N PHE A 32 22.06 -20.72 -0.68
CA PHE A 32 22.20 -20.98 -2.11
C PHE A 32 23.15 -22.16 -2.40
N GLU A 33 24.29 -22.24 -1.71
CA GLU A 33 25.22 -23.36 -1.86
C GLU A 33 24.59 -24.68 -1.45
N GLN A 34 23.82 -24.71 -0.36
CA GLN A 34 23.13 -25.91 0.12
C GLN A 34 22.03 -26.38 -0.83
N VAL A 35 21.24 -25.45 -1.37
CA VAL A 35 20.13 -25.76 -2.28
C VAL A 35 20.66 -26.18 -3.65
N LEU A 36 21.65 -25.47 -4.19
CA LEU A 36 22.18 -25.74 -5.53
C LEU A 36 23.23 -26.84 -5.55
N LYS A 37 23.77 -27.22 -4.37
CA LYS A 37 24.91 -28.15 -4.22
C LYS A 37 26.10 -27.74 -5.09
N LYS A 38 26.31 -26.43 -5.24
CA LYS A 38 27.33 -25.81 -6.08
C LYS A 38 27.95 -24.63 -5.34
N LYS A 39 29.25 -24.43 -5.56
CA LYS A 39 29.99 -23.28 -5.00
C LYS A 39 29.45 -21.97 -5.58
N ILE A 40 29.19 -20.99 -4.72
CA ILE A 40 28.81 -19.64 -5.13
C ILE A 40 30.04 -18.74 -5.05
N THR A 41 30.35 -18.04 -6.14
CA THR A 41 31.43 -17.04 -6.16
C THR A 41 30.85 -15.67 -5.87
N VAL A 42 31.24 -15.08 -4.75
CA VAL A 42 30.93 -13.70 -4.40
C VAL A 42 32.17 -12.85 -4.65
N PRO A 43 32.13 -11.84 -5.53
CA PRO A 43 33.27 -10.94 -5.77
C PRO A 43 33.49 -10.04 -4.55
N THR A 44 34.72 -9.54 -4.37
CA THR A 44 35.07 -8.61 -3.29
C THR A 44 34.21 -7.34 -3.33
N ASN A 45 33.95 -6.82 -4.53
CA ASN A 45 33.20 -5.59 -4.77
C ASN A 45 31.75 -5.87 -5.21
N TYR A 46 31.06 -6.81 -4.53
CA TYR A 46 29.74 -7.31 -4.92
C TYR A 46 28.65 -6.24 -5.01
N ASP A 47 28.80 -5.14 -4.30
CA ASP A 47 27.87 -4.02 -4.18
C ASP A 47 28.03 -2.97 -5.29
N ILE A 48 29.20 -2.91 -5.93
CA ILE A 48 29.52 -1.94 -6.98
C ILE A 48 29.90 -2.57 -8.33
N THR A 49 29.67 -3.88 -8.51
CA THR A 49 30.00 -4.58 -9.77
C THR A 49 29.41 -3.93 -11.01
N GLY A 50 28.19 -3.37 -10.91
CA GLY A 50 27.56 -2.61 -11.99
C GLY A 50 28.37 -1.37 -12.39
N ALA A 51 28.88 -0.61 -11.42
CA ALA A 51 29.71 0.57 -11.68
C ALA A 51 31.06 0.18 -12.30
N ILE A 52 31.67 -0.92 -11.84
CA ILE A 52 32.89 -1.47 -12.44
C ILE A 52 32.63 -1.86 -13.90
N GLY A 53 31.51 -2.53 -14.18
CA GLY A 53 31.12 -2.90 -15.54
C GLY A 53 30.99 -1.69 -16.46
N ILE A 54 30.32 -0.62 -16.02
CA ILE A 54 30.22 0.63 -16.79
C ILE A 54 31.59 1.28 -17.00
N ALA A 55 32.47 1.28 -16.00
CA ALA A 55 33.83 1.81 -16.14
C ALA A 55 34.63 1.05 -17.22
N LEU A 56 34.53 -0.28 -17.24
CA LEU A 56 35.16 -1.13 -18.25
C LEU A 56 34.61 -0.82 -19.65
N LEU A 57 33.28 -0.77 -19.80
CA LEU A 57 32.62 -0.44 -21.08
C LEU A 57 32.98 0.97 -21.56
N THR A 58 33.07 1.94 -20.67
CA THR A 58 33.45 3.33 -21.00
C THR A 58 34.90 3.41 -21.48
N ARG A 59 35.79 2.63 -20.86
CA ARG A 59 37.20 2.50 -21.26
C ARG A 59 37.32 1.85 -22.64
N GLU A 60 36.61 0.75 -22.88
CA GLU A 60 36.58 0.05 -24.17
C GLU A 60 36.01 0.91 -25.29
N ALA A 61 34.96 1.68 -25.01
CA ALA A 61 34.38 2.65 -25.93
C ALA A 61 35.23 3.92 -26.13
N ASN A 62 36.38 4.04 -25.45
CA ASN A 62 37.31 5.16 -25.52
C ASN A 62 36.62 6.54 -25.34
N ILE A 63 35.65 6.63 -24.42
CA ILE A 63 34.92 7.88 -24.17
C ILE A 63 35.83 8.86 -23.45
N LYS A 64 36.26 9.91 -24.15
CA LYS A 64 37.16 10.96 -23.60
C LYS A 64 36.43 12.16 -22.98
N LYS A 65 35.16 12.37 -23.31
CA LYS A 65 34.33 13.46 -22.77
C LYS A 65 33.04 12.88 -22.20
N THR A 66 32.73 13.24 -20.96
CA THR A 66 31.52 12.80 -20.26
C THR A 66 30.65 14.01 -19.90
N ARG A 67 29.38 13.75 -19.59
CA ARG A 67 28.49 14.75 -18.96
C ARG A 67 28.56 14.69 -17.43
N PHE A 68 29.60 14.07 -16.87
CA PHE A 68 29.77 13.96 -15.43
C PHE A 68 29.99 15.37 -14.87
N LYS A 69 29.09 15.81 -14.00
CA LYS A 69 29.09 17.17 -13.44
C LYS A 69 30.09 17.37 -12.30
N GLY A 70 30.82 16.31 -11.92
CA GLY A 70 31.79 16.34 -10.83
C GLY A 70 31.19 16.03 -9.46
N PHE A 71 32.07 15.79 -8.49
CA PHE A 71 31.69 15.47 -7.09
C PHE A 71 31.17 16.69 -6.31
N SER A 72 31.38 17.91 -6.82
CA SER A 72 30.85 19.16 -6.26
C SER A 72 29.31 19.23 -6.24
N LEU A 73 28.62 18.32 -6.93
CA LEU A 73 27.18 18.13 -6.81
C LEU A 73 26.74 17.83 -5.37
N GLY A 74 27.55 17.10 -4.60
CA GLY A 74 27.21 16.72 -3.22
C GLY A 74 27.03 17.90 -2.27
N SER A 75 27.63 19.05 -2.59
CA SER A 75 27.53 20.29 -1.80
C SER A 75 26.51 21.29 -2.35
N LYS A 76 25.81 20.98 -3.44
CA LYS A 76 24.81 21.90 -4.01
C LYS A 76 23.49 21.77 -3.26
N GLN A 77 22.85 22.91 -3.01
CA GLN A 77 21.47 22.92 -2.51
C GLN A 77 20.53 22.41 -3.60
N TYR A 78 19.58 21.57 -3.20
CA TYR A 78 18.54 21.05 -4.06
C TYR A 78 17.19 21.07 -3.34
N LYS A 79 16.12 21.24 -4.10
CA LYS A 79 14.75 21.05 -3.64
C LYS A 79 14.27 19.69 -4.10
N SER A 80 13.76 18.89 -3.16
CA SER A 80 13.13 17.61 -3.45
C SER A 80 11.63 17.72 -3.25
N THR A 81 10.85 17.35 -4.25
CA THR A 81 9.39 17.25 -4.18
C THR A 81 8.96 15.89 -4.71
N SER A 82 7.79 15.41 -4.30
CA SER A 82 7.27 14.12 -4.77
C SER A 82 5.81 14.26 -5.16
N PHE A 83 5.39 13.53 -6.19
CA PHE A 83 4.01 13.51 -6.67
C PHE A 83 3.61 12.10 -7.10
N THR A 84 2.31 11.82 -7.14
CA THR A 84 1.78 10.54 -7.62
C THR A 84 1.54 10.59 -9.12
N CYS A 85 2.11 9.64 -9.87
CA CYS A 85 1.87 9.48 -11.30
C CYS A 85 0.57 8.72 -11.54
N HIS A 86 -0.47 9.39 -12.07
CA HIS A 86 -1.77 8.77 -12.36
C HIS A 86 -1.90 8.21 -13.79
N HIS A 87 -0.80 8.00 -14.51
CA HIS A 87 -0.89 7.57 -15.90
C HIS A 87 -1.25 6.08 -16.05
N CYS A 88 -0.93 5.23 -15.08
CA CYS A 88 -1.32 3.82 -15.13
C CYS A 88 -1.65 3.29 -13.74
N SER A 89 -2.17 2.07 -13.68
CA SER A 89 -2.61 1.37 -12.46
C SER A 89 -1.53 1.20 -11.38
N ASN A 90 -0.27 1.50 -11.69
CA ASN A 90 0.80 1.46 -10.69
C ASN A 90 0.80 2.64 -9.73
N GLU A 91 0.16 3.77 -10.08
CA GLU A 91 0.09 5.00 -9.28
C GLU A 91 1.39 5.31 -8.52
N CYS A 92 2.52 5.29 -9.24
CA CYS A 92 3.84 5.34 -8.62
C CYS A 92 4.16 6.73 -8.05
N GLU A 93 4.80 6.77 -6.88
CA GLU A 93 5.38 8.00 -6.32
C GLU A 93 6.64 8.36 -7.11
N VAL A 94 6.63 9.52 -7.75
CA VAL A 94 7.74 10.07 -8.53
C VAL A 94 8.32 11.23 -7.76
N ASN A 95 9.63 11.19 -7.54
CA ASN A 95 10.40 12.23 -6.89
C ASN A 95 11.03 13.14 -7.95
N GLU A 96 10.95 14.44 -7.74
CA GLU A 96 11.60 15.48 -8.52
C GLU A 96 12.70 16.13 -7.68
N ILE A 97 13.90 16.20 -8.23
CA ILE A 97 15.04 16.95 -7.68
C ILE A 97 15.30 18.14 -8.58
N VAL A 98 15.21 19.34 -8.00
CA VAL A 98 15.56 20.61 -8.64
C VAL A 98 16.85 21.13 -8.02
N ILE A 99 17.91 21.16 -8.83
CA ILE A 99 19.19 21.79 -8.48
C ILE A 99 19.21 23.16 -9.16
N GLN A 100 19.61 24.21 -8.44
CA GLN A 100 19.64 25.56 -9.00
C GLN A 100 20.48 25.62 -10.29
N GLY A 101 19.90 26.21 -11.33
CA GLY A 101 20.53 26.34 -12.66
C GLY A 101 20.54 25.07 -13.51
N GLU A 102 19.90 24.00 -13.06
CA GLU A 102 19.89 22.70 -13.74
C GLU A 102 18.47 22.26 -14.08
N LYS A 103 18.35 21.35 -15.05
CA LYS A 103 17.07 20.69 -15.34
C LYS A 103 16.68 19.76 -14.19
N SER A 104 15.38 19.71 -13.89
CA SER A 104 14.81 18.75 -12.96
C SER A 104 15.19 17.33 -13.33
N VAL A 105 15.54 16.53 -12.31
CA VAL A 105 15.77 15.09 -12.44
C VAL A 105 14.66 14.38 -11.70
N TYR A 106 14.08 13.36 -12.33
CA TYR A 106 13.01 12.57 -11.74
C TYR A 106 13.49 11.15 -11.45
N TYR A 107 12.96 10.53 -10.39
CA TYR A 107 13.19 9.11 -10.08
C TYR A 107 12.06 8.49 -9.25
N GLY A 108 11.95 7.16 -9.26
CA GLY A 108 10.97 6.38 -8.48
C GLY A 108 9.79 5.87 -9.30
N GLY A 109 9.70 6.27 -10.58
CA GLY A 109 8.66 5.81 -11.48
C GLY A 109 8.96 4.40 -11.99
N ARG A 110 8.03 3.45 -11.82
CA ARG A 110 8.21 2.06 -12.30
C ARG A 110 8.44 1.92 -13.81
N CYS A 111 7.92 2.84 -14.61
CA CYS A 111 8.01 2.81 -16.07
C CYS A 111 9.03 3.81 -16.62
N GLU A 112 9.84 4.43 -15.77
CA GLU A 112 10.88 5.40 -16.16
C GLU A 112 10.36 6.59 -17.00
N ARG A 113 9.03 6.82 -17.07
CA ARG A 113 8.39 7.86 -17.90
C ARG A 113 8.99 9.26 -17.67
N TYR A 114 9.31 9.58 -16.42
CA TYR A 114 9.88 10.87 -16.04
C TYR A 114 11.42 10.86 -16.04
N GLU A 115 12.03 9.67 -16.02
CA GLU A 115 13.49 9.45 -15.96
C GLU A 115 14.11 9.41 -17.37
N GLY A 116 13.32 8.99 -18.37
CA GLY A 116 13.70 8.89 -19.78
C GLY A 116 12.88 9.79 -20.71
N LYS A 117 13.27 9.84 -21.99
CA LYS A 117 12.44 10.39 -23.06
C LYS A 117 11.43 9.33 -23.52
N GLU A 118 10.25 9.29 -22.92
CA GLU A 118 9.19 8.42 -23.45
C GLU A 118 8.72 8.92 -24.83
N LYS A 119 8.61 8.00 -25.80
CA LYS A 119 7.80 8.21 -26.99
C LYS A 119 6.33 8.15 -26.55
N LYS A 120 5.60 9.26 -26.68
CA LYS A 120 4.16 9.33 -26.42
C LYS A 120 3.45 8.25 -27.24
N LYS A 121 3.05 7.16 -26.61
CA LYS A 121 1.93 6.35 -27.08
C LYS A 121 0.74 6.76 -26.25
N ASP A 122 -0.10 7.59 -26.88
CA ASP A 122 -1.36 8.02 -26.30
C ASP A 122 -2.30 6.81 -26.29
N HIS A 123 -2.44 6.18 -25.13
CA HIS A 123 -3.51 5.21 -24.91
C HIS A 123 -4.65 5.99 -24.28
N ASN A 124 -5.63 6.35 -25.11
CA ASN A 124 -6.82 7.13 -24.76
C ASN A 124 -7.82 6.31 -23.91
N LEU A 125 -7.32 5.56 -22.91
CA LEU A 125 -8.11 4.72 -22.03
C LEU A 125 -8.50 5.51 -20.78
N PRO A 126 -9.77 5.47 -20.35
CA PRO A 126 -10.19 6.10 -19.11
C PRO A 126 -9.56 5.39 -17.90
N ASP A 127 -9.31 6.14 -16.83
CA ASP A 127 -8.85 5.59 -15.56
C ASP A 127 -10.02 4.90 -14.84
N PHE A 128 -10.12 3.58 -15.02
CA PHE A 128 -11.16 2.77 -14.38
C PHE A 128 -11.06 2.72 -12.86
N PHE A 129 -9.88 2.92 -12.27
CA PHE A 129 -9.73 2.96 -10.82
C PHE A 129 -10.30 4.26 -10.26
N LYS A 130 -10.02 5.39 -10.92
CA LYS A 130 -10.66 6.66 -10.59
C LYS A 130 -12.17 6.59 -10.76
N LEU A 131 -12.67 6.10 -11.90
CA LEU A 131 -14.10 5.93 -12.14
C LEU A 131 -14.76 5.07 -11.07
N ARG A 132 -14.16 3.92 -10.73
CA ARG A 132 -14.63 3.06 -9.64
C ARG A 132 -14.67 3.83 -8.33
N ASN A 133 -13.59 4.53 -7.97
CA ASN A 133 -13.52 5.24 -6.69
C ASN A 133 -14.52 6.38 -6.58
N ASP A 134 -14.73 7.13 -7.66
CA ASP A 134 -15.68 8.25 -7.71
C ASP A 134 -17.13 7.75 -7.54
N ILE A 135 -17.46 6.58 -8.08
CA ILE A 135 -18.77 5.94 -7.89
C ILE A 135 -18.87 5.30 -6.50
N PHE A 136 -17.86 4.53 -6.12
CA PHE A 136 -17.89 3.65 -4.96
C PHE A 136 -17.79 4.40 -3.63
N PHE A 137 -17.05 5.51 -3.57
CA PHE A 137 -16.88 6.34 -2.37
C PHE A 137 -17.67 7.64 -2.42
N LYS A 138 -18.68 7.73 -3.29
CA LYS A 138 -19.58 8.87 -3.35
C LYS A 138 -20.32 9.03 -2.02
N THR A 139 -20.37 10.27 -1.53
CA THR A 139 -21.11 10.65 -0.33
C THR A 139 -22.08 11.79 -0.65
N ASP A 140 -23.26 11.73 -0.06
CA ASP A 140 -24.29 12.75 -0.08
C ASP A 140 -24.18 13.67 1.14
N THR A 141 -24.67 14.91 1.03
CA THR A 141 -24.77 15.82 2.17
C THR A 141 -25.95 15.42 3.04
N VAL A 142 -25.66 14.91 4.23
CA VAL A 142 -26.67 14.45 5.19
C VAL A 142 -26.49 15.12 6.55
N GLU A 143 -27.59 15.33 7.25
CA GLU A 143 -27.61 15.75 8.65
C GLU A 143 -27.63 14.53 9.57
N GLY A 144 -27.14 14.69 10.80
CA GLY A 144 -27.15 13.62 11.79
C GLY A 144 -25.93 13.65 12.70
N VAL A 145 -25.83 12.61 13.53
CA VAL A 145 -24.69 12.44 14.45
C VAL A 145 -23.46 12.02 13.66
N GLU A 146 -22.35 12.73 13.83
CA GLU A 146 -21.12 12.43 13.10
C GLU A 146 -20.54 11.06 13.49
N ILE A 147 -20.27 10.23 12.47
CA ILE A 147 -19.60 8.93 12.63
C ILE A 147 -18.52 8.75 11.54
N GLY A 148 -17.29 8.54 11.95
CA GLY A 148 -16.17 8.38 11.05
C GLY A 148 -16.09 6.98 10.45
N ILE A 149 -15.76 6.91 9.16
CA ILE A 149 -15.48 5.67 8.44
C ILE A 149 -14.05 5.75 7.89
N PRO A 150 -13.11 4.90 8.34
CA PRO A 150 -11.79 4.87 7.76
C PRO A 150 -11.84 4.25 6.34
N ARG A 151 -11.40 4.98 5.32
CA ARG A 151 -11.30 4.53 3.92
C ARG A 151 -10.18 3.49 3.75
N SER A 152 -10.37 2.31 4.32
CA SER A 152 -9.39 1.24 4.37
C SER A 152 -10.04 -0.14 4.53
N LEU A 153 -9.26 -1.19 4.29
CA LEU A 153 -9.65 -2.60 4.51
C LEU A 153 -11.02 -2.92 3.89
N ILE A 154 -11.96 -3.41 4.70
CA ILE A 154 -13.29 -3.87 4.26
C ILE A 154 -14.12 -2.78 3.58
N PHE A 155 -13.83 -1.49 3.83
CA PHE A 155 -14.54 -0.39 3.18
C PHE A 155 -14.18 -0.25 1.69
N TYR A 156 -13.13 -0.88 1.19
CA TYR A 156 -12.92 -0.99 -0.26
C TYR A 156 -13.88 -1.99 -0.95
N GLU A 157 -14.58 -2.82 -0.17
CA GLU A 157 -15.51 -3.85 -0.64
C GLU A 157 -16.97 -3.54 -0.27
N LEU A 158 -17.22 -2.94 0.89
CA LEU A 158 -18.57 -2.80 1.46
C LEU A 158 -18.94 -1.36 1.84
N PHE A 159 -18.21 -0.34 1.37
CA PHE A 159 -18.52 1.05 1.75
C PHE A 159 -19.95 1.48 1.42
N PRO A 160 -20.49 1.31 0.18
CA PRO A 160 -21.86 1.72 -0.12
C PRO A 160 -22.91 1.10 0.80
N PHE A 161 -22.71 -0.17 1.18
CA PHE A 161 -23.59 -0.88 2.11
C PHE A 161 -23.59 -0.22 3.49
N PHE A 162 -22.41 -0.03 4.09
CA PHE A 162 -22.30 0.57 5.42
C PHE A 162 -22.66 2.04 5.45
N TYR A 163 -22.29 2.78 4.40
CA TYR A 163 -22.62 4.19 4.24
C TYR A 163 -24.15 4.39 4.26
N LYS A 164 -24.87 3.62 3.43
CA LYS A 164 -26.33 3.70 3.37
C LYS A 164 -26.97 3.26 4.69
N PHE A 165 -26.51 2.16 5.27
CA PHE A 165 -26.99 1.68 6.57
C PHE A 165 -26.89 2.75 7.67
N LEU A 166 -25.75 3.44 7.76
CA LEU A 166 -25.53 4.48 8.77
C LEU A 166 -26.39 5.72 8.53
N ILE A 167 -26.62 6.12 7.27
CA ILE A 167 -27.55 7.20 6.94
C ILE A 167 -28.96 6.87 7.38
N GLU A 168 -29.45 5.66 7.06
CA GLU A 168 -30.82 5.24 7.43
C GLU A 168 -30.99 5.16 8.96
N LEU A 169 -29.90 4.93 9.70
CA LEU A 169 -29.90 5.00 11.16
C LEU A 169 -29.89 6.44 11.73
N GLY A 170 -29.71 7.46 10.89
CA GLY A 170 -29.67 8.88 11.29
C GLY A 170 -28.27 9.39 11.64
N PHE A 171 -27.22 8.71 11.17
CA PHE A 171 -25.85 9.21 11.27
C PHE A 171 -25.47 10.07 10.05
N LYS A 172 -24.47 10.90 10.26
CA LYS A 172 -23.71 11.59 9.22
C LYS A 172 -22.35 10.91 9.05
N PRO A 173 -22.18 10.00 8.08
CA PRO A 173 -20.92 9.30 7.89
C PRO A 173 -19.84 10.22 7.31
N ILE A 174 -18.69 10.29 7.97
CA ILE A 174 -17.53 11.07 7.54
C ILE A 174 -16.44 10.10 7.10
N LEU A 175 -16.26 9.97 5.79
CA LEU A 175 -15.21 9.14 5.20
C LEU A 175 -13.85 9.85 5.33
N SER A 176 -12.79 9.10 5.66
CA SER A 176 -11.43 9.65 5.64
C SER A 176 -10.93 9.90 4.20
N GLU A 177 -9.93 10.78 4.09
CA GLU A 177 -9.29 11.14 2.81
C GLU A 177 -8.72 9.90 2.08
N PRO A 178 -8.42 9.99 0.76
CA PRO A 178 -7.62 8.98 0.07
C PRO A 178 -6.32 8.67 0.81
N THR A 179 -5.87 7.41 0.76
CA THR A 179 -4.61 6.99 1.38
C THR A 179 -3.45 7.77 0.76
N THR A 180 -2.72 8.51 1.58
CA THR A 180 -1.48 9.19 1.20
C THR A 180 -0.32 8.67 2.06
N ARG A 181 0.92 8.98 1.65
CA ARG A 181 2.11 8.69 2.45
C ARG A 181 2.00 9.25 3.88
N LYS A 182 1.47 10.46 4.03
CA LYS A 182 1.17 11.08 5.32
C LYS A 182 0.23 10.22 6.18
N ILE A 183 -0.82 9.63 5.59
CA ILE A 183 -1.72 8.72 6.32
C ILE A 183 -0.98 7.44 6.74
N ILE A 184 -0.15 6.88 5.87
CA ILE A 184 0.63 5.68 6.19
C ILE A 184 1.62 5.95 7.32
N GLU A 185 2.34 7.07 7.27
CA GLU A 185 3.25 7.54 8.33
C GLU A 185 2.46 7.75 9.63
N LEU A 186 1.28 8.38 9.53
CA LEU A 186 0.39 8.57 10.68
C LEU A 186 0.01 7.23 11.33
N GLY A 187 -0.16 6.16 10.55
CA GLY A 187 -0.47 4.84 11.07
C GLY A 187 0.75 4.08 11.60
N THR A 188 1.89 4.27 10.96
CA THR A 188 3.14 3.55 11.27
C THR A 188 3.70 3.99 12.62
N GLU A 189 3.68 5.29 12.93
CA GLU A 189 4.18 5.85 14.20
C GLU A 189 3.47 5.31 15.44
N ILE A 190 2.21 4.91 15.31
CA ILE A 190 1.36 4.47 16.44
C ILE A 190 1.15 2.95 16.45
N SER A 191 1.70 2.25 15.46
CA SER A 191 1.54 0.81 15.33
C SER A 191 2.38 0.13 16.41
N ILE A 192 1.72 -0.54 17.36
CA ILE A 192 2.38 -1.20 18.49
C ILE A 192 3.11 -2.48 18.04
N ALA A 193 2.56 -3.16 17.04
CA ALA A 193 3.11 -4.40 16.49
C ALA A 193 3.46 -4.19 15.02
N ASP A 194 4.45 -4.93 14.53
CA ASP A 194 4.83 -4.87 13.11
C ASP A 194 3.81 -5.62 12.24
N THR A 195 2.70 -4.95 11.93
CA THR A 195 1.62 -5.47 11.09
C THR A 195 1.81 -5.08 9.62
N CYS A 196 1.03 -5.70 8.74
CA CYS A 196 1.03 -5.36 7.32
C CYS A 196 0.64 -3.90 7.05
N LEU A 197 1.11 -3.37 5.91
CA LEU A 197 0.88 -1.99 5.50
C LEU A 197 -0.61 -1.55 5.50
N PRO A 198 -1.59 -2.36 5.04
CA PRO A 198 -3.00 -1.97 5.10
C PRO A 198 -3.53 -1.72 6.50
N VAL A 199 -3.07 -2.49 7.50
CA VAL A 199 -3.46 -2.28 8.91
C VAL A 199 -2.88 -0.97 9.43
N LYS A 200 -1.60 -0.70 9.14
CA LYS A 200 -0.97 0.59 9.47
C LYS A 200 -1.73 1.74 8.81
N ALA A 201 -2.04 1.65 7.52
CA ALA A 201 -2.83 2.66 6.83
C ALA A 201 -4.20 2.89 7.49
N CYS A 202 -4.91 1.82 7.90
CA CYS A 202 -6.18 1.94 8.62
C CYS A 202 -6.05 2.70 9.94
N LEU A 203 -5.01 2.42 10.74
CA LEU A 203 -4.72 3.18 11.97
C LEU A 203 -4.44 4.67 11.66
N GLY A 204 -3.74 4.92 10.55
CA GLY A 204 -3.52 6.28 10.04
C GLY A 204 -4.81 7.01 9.67
N HIS A 205 -5.75 6.31 9.02
CA HIS A 205 -7.07 6.85 8.69
C HIS A 205 -7.88 7.18 9.93
N ILE A 206 -7.88 6.31 10.95
CA ILE A 206 -8.52 6.56 12.24
C ILE A 206 -7.90 7.80 12.91
N ARG A 207 -6.57 7.90 12.93
CA ARG A 207 -5.87 9.08 13.45
C ARG A 207 -6.20 10.35 12.66
N SER A 208 -6.33 10.26 11.34
CA SER A 208 -6.74 11.39 10.50
C SER A 208 -8.16 11.85 10.82
N LEU A 209 -9.10 10.95 11.06
CA LEU A 209 -10.48 11.29 11.46
C LEU A 209 -10.52 11.93 12.85
N LEU A 210 -9.75 11.38 13.79
CA LEU A 210 -9.61 11.93 15.14
C LEU A 210 -9.03 13.36 15.12
N ASN A 211 -8.01 13.61 14.29
CA ASN A 211 -7.43 14.95 14.13
C ASN A 211 -8.43 15.96 13.54
N LYS A 212 -9.43 15.50 12.78
CA LYS A 212 -10.55 16.32 12.30
C LYS A 212 -11.67 16.51 13.33
N GLY A 213 -11.52 15.97 14.54
CA GLY A 213 -12.50 16.09 15.63
C GLY A 213 -13.55 14.97 15.67
N VAL A 214 -13.49 13.97 14.79
CA VAL A 214 -14.47 12.89 14.73
C VAL A 214 -14.19 11.87 15.85
N LYS A 215 -15.06 11.83 16.87
CA LYS A 215 -14.87 11.00 18.08
C LYS A 215 -15.62 9.67 18.07
N GLN A 216 -16.52 9.46 17.13
CA GLN A 216 -17.27 8.22 16.96
C GLN A 216 -16.80 7.56 15.68
N ILE A 217 -16.29 6.34 15.71
CA ILE A 217 -15.75 5.66 14.52
C ILE A 217 -16.45 4.32 14.34
N PHE A 218 -16.96 4.07 13.14
CA PHE A 218 -17.56 2.80 12.75
C PHE A 218 -16.51 1.90 12.10
N ILE A 219 -16.27 0.74 12.70
CA ILE A 219 -15.32 -0.27 12.20
C ILE A 219 -15.94 -1.65 12.44
N PRO A 220 -16.64 -2.24 11.46
CA PRO A 220 -17.29 -3.54 11.65
C PRO A 220 -16.24 -4.65 11.71
N SER A 221 -16.53 -5.67 12.53
CA SER A 221 -15.77 -6.91 12.55
C SER A 221 -16.43 -7.90 11.58
N VAL A 222 -16.06 -7.80 10.31
CA VAL A 222 -16.54 -8.73 9.27
C VAL A 222 -15.72 -10.01 9.33
N ILE A 223 -16.35 -11.11 9.77
CA ILE A 223 -15.67 -12.38 10.02
C ILE A 223 -15.66 -13.25 8.76
N THR A 224 -16.79 -13.33 8.07
CA THR A 224 -16.97 -14.20 6.90
C THR A 224 -17.65 -13.48 5.75
N MET A 225 -17.28 -13.91 4.55
CA MET A 225 -17.87 -13.50 3.28
C MET A 225 -18.43 -14.74 2.55
N PRO A 226 -19.38 -14.56 1.62
CA PRO A 226 -19.86 -15.66 0.79
C PRO A 226 -18.70 -16.31 0.03
N PRO A 227 -18.69 -17.65 -0.11
CA PRO A 227 -17.65 -18.32 -0.87
C PRO A 227 -17.70 -17.91 -2.35
N GLN A 228 -16.52 -17.69 -2.94
CA GLN A 228 -16.37 -17.34 -4.36
C GLN A 228 -16.19 -18.57 -5.27
N SER A 229 -16.03 -19.75 -4.69
CA SER A 229 -15.91 -21.03 -5.40
C SER A 229 -16.66 -22.10 -4.60
N GLU A 230 -17.29 -23.03 -5.31
CA GLU A 230 -18.01 -24.17 -4.73
C GLU A 230 -17.08 -25.11 -3.94
N GLU A 231 -15.77 -25.05 -4.19
CA GLU A 231 -14.75 -25.82 -3.46
C GLU A 231 -14.61 -25.39 -1.99
N PHE A 232 -14.98 -24.16 -1.65
CA PHE A 232 -14.84 -23.63 -0.30
C PHE A 232 -16.19 -23.53 0.38
N THR A 233 -16.36 -24.25 1.49
CA THR A 233 -17.58 -24.19 2.29
C THR A 233 -17.76 -22.83 2.98
N ARG A 234 -16.65 -22.15 3.33
CA ARG A 234 -16.67 -20.85 4.02
C ARG A 234 -15.45 -20.02 3.64
N CYS A 235 -15.64 -18.72 3.49
CA CYS A 235 -14.55 -17.76 3.29
C CYS A 235 -14.43 -16.84 4.50
N PHE A 236 -13.27 -16.86 5.14
CA PHE A 236 -12.94 -15.98 6.26
C PHE A 236 -12.17 -14.77 5.76
N VAL A 237 -12.55 -13.60 6.26
CA VAL A 237 -11.79 -12.37 6.03
C VAL A 237 -10.44 -12.47 6.76
N CYS A 238 -9.41 -11.78 6.28
CA CYS A 238 -8.11 -11.73 6.95
C CYS A 238 -8.26 -11.46 8.47
N PRO A 239 -7.61 -12.24 9.36
CA PRO A 239 -7.73 -12.07 10.81
C PRO A 239 -7.44 -10.65 11.28
N TYR A 240 -6.46 -9.96 10.68
CA TYR A 240 -6.18 -8.56 11.00
C TYR A 240 -7.34 -7.60 10.68
N VAL A 241 -8.09 -7.87 9.61
CA VAL A 241 -9.28 -7.09 9.26
C VAL A 241 -10.43 -7.43 10.20
N GLN A 242 -10.57 -8.69 10.63
CA GLN A 242 -11.55 -9.05 11.65
C GLN A 242 -11.26 -8.35 12.98
N THR A 243 -9.97 -8.24 13.35
CA THR A 243 -9.55 -7.73 14.66
C THR A 243 -9.21 -6.25 14.69
N ILE A 244 -9.33 -5.53 13.56
CA ILE A 244 -9.02 -4.10 13.50
C ILE A 244 -9.78 -3.26 14.55
N PRO A 245 -11.04 -3.56 14.93
CA PRO A 245 -11.73 -2.74 15.93
C PRO A 245 -11.10 -2.86 17.31
N TYR A 246 -10.56 -4.04 17.67
CA TYR A 246 -9.87 -4.24 18.95
C TYR A 246 -8.51 -3.57 18.97
N LEU A 247 -7.77 -3.65 17.87
CA LEU A 247 -6.49 -2.96 17.73
C LEU A 247 -6.70 -1.44 17.81
N ALA A 248 -7.70 -0.93 17.11
CA ALA A 248 -8.09 0.47 17.20
C ALA A 248 -8.53 0.84 18.63
N ASN A 249 -9.28 -0.02 19.32
CA ASN A 249 -9.69 0.24 20.71
C ASN A 249 -8.51 0.28 21.68
N ALA A 250 -7.54 -0.62 21.52
CA ALA A 250 -6.33 -0.63 22.34
C ALA A 250 -5.52 0.68 22.18
N ILE A 251 -5.46 1.23 20.96
CA ILE A 251 -4.68 2.44 20.67
C ILE A 251 -5.47 3.73 21.00
N PHE A 252 -6.75 3.76 20.66
CA PHE A 252 -7.55 4.99 20.65
C PHE A 252 -8.76 4.99 21.59
N GLY A 253 -9.09 3.88 22.27
CA GLY A 253 -10.34 3.73 23.03
C GLY A 253 -10.55 4.74 24.16
N LYS A 254 -9.48 5.41 24.63
CA LYS A 254 -9.58 6.54 25.58
C LYS A 254 -10.01 7.86 24.93
N LYS A 255 -9.89 7.99 23.61
CA LYS A 255 -10.10 9.22 22.83
C LYS A 255 -11.32 9.16 21.90
N ILE A 256 -11.68 7.96 21.44
CA ILE A 256 -12.80 7.73 20.53
C ILE A 256 -13.69 6.60 21.03
N LYS A 257 -14.97 6.65 20.66
CA LYS A 257 -15.91 5.55 20.78
C LYS A 257 -15.91 4.75 19.48
N ILE A 258 -15.62 3.45 19.57
CA ILE A 258 -15.60 2.55 18.42
C ILE A 258 -16.88 1.72 18.39
N PHE A 259 -17.51 1.70 17.23
CA PHE A 259 -18.71 0.92 16.94
C PHE A 259 -18.33 -0.24 16.03
N SER A 260 -18.43 -1.46 16.55
CA SER A 260 -17.90 -2.66 15.89
C SER A 260 -18.88 -3.82 15.89
N PRO A 261 -19.96 -3.78 15.08
CA PRO A 261 -20.84 -4.93 14.93
C PRO A 261 -20.08 -6.12 14.34
N TYR A 262 -20.45 -7.33 14.78
CA TYR A 262 -19.96 -8.58 14.23
C TYR A 262 -20.80 -8.99 13.03
N LEU A 263 -20.17 -9.26 11.89
CA LEU A 263 -20.91 -9.58 10.67
C LEU A 263 -20.40 -10.87 10.05
N TYR A 264 -21.36 -11.72 9.69
CA TYR A 264 -21.13 -13.00 9.05
C TYR A 264 -21.96 -13.04 7.76
N PHE A 265 -21.36 -12.62 6.63
CA PHE A 265 -22.11 -12.53 5.37
C PHE A 265 -22.42 -13.90 4.76
N ASP A 266 -21.76 -14.97 5.24
CA ASP A 266 -22.05 -16.36 4.87
C ASP A 266 -23.29 -16.96 5.57
N ARG A 267 -23.91 -16.24 6.53
CA ARG A 267 -25.10 -16.71 7.27
C ARG A 267 -26.43 -16.28 6.66
N GLY A 268 -26.40 -15.83 5.41
CA GLY A 268 -27.57 -15.31 4.71
C GLY A 268 -28.10 -14.00 5.30
N LYS A 269 -29.19 -13.51 4.69
CA LYS A 269 -29.77 -12.20 5.00
C LYS A 269 -30.17 -12.05 6.48
N GLN A 270 -30.85 -13.05 7.03
CA GLN A 270 -31.33 -13.04 8.43
C GLN A 270 -30.19 -12.92 9.45
N GLY A 271 -29.05 -13.56 9.20
CA GLY A 271 -27.90 -13.50 10.11
C GLY A 271 -27.26 -12.10 10.15
N ILE A 272 -27.15 -11.45 8.99
CA ILE A 272 -26.65 -10.08 8.88
C ILE A 272 -27.64 -9.11 9.51
N GLU A 273 -28.93 -9.22 9.18
CA GLU A 273 -30.00 -8.37 9.71
C GLU A 273 -30.05 -8.43 11.23
N LYS A 274 -29.99 -9.62 11.83
CA LYS A 274 -29.94 -9.77 13.29
C LYS A 274 -28.80 -8.96 13.91
N SER A 275 -27.60 -9.08 13.34
CA SER A 275 -26.40 -8.41 13.86
C SER A 275 -26.47 -6.89 13.72
N LEU A 276 -27.02 -6.40 12.60
CA LEU A 276 -27.22 -4.98 12.36
C LEU A 276 -28.38 -4.40 13.19
N PHE A 277 -29.42 -5.20 13.45
CA PHE A 277 -30.54 -4.81 14.28
C PHE A 277 -30.12 -4.70 15.76
N ASP A 278 -29.31 -5.64 16.25
CA ASP A 278 -28.75 -5.57 17.59
C ASP A 278 -27.79 -4.38 17.75
N PHE A 279 -27.11 -3.96 16.68
CA PHE A 279 -26.39 -2.70 16.65
C PHE A 279 -27.33 -1.48 16.68
N ALA A 280 -28.38 -1.47 15.86
CA ALA A 280 -29.35 -0.38 15.77
C ALA A 280 -30.09 -0.12 17.10
N LYS A 281 -30.41 -1.18 17.86
CA LYS A 281 -31.02 -1.09 19.19
C LYS A 281 -30.21 -0.25 20.17
N GLN A 282 -28.88 -0.21 20.04
CA GLN A 282 -28.00 0.61 20.90
C GLN A 282 -28.26 2.11 20.75
N PHE A 283 -28.96 2.51 19.67
CA PHE A 283 -29.34 3.89 19.38
C PHE A 283 -30.85 4.11 19.45
N GLY A 284 -31.58 3.21 20.11
CA GLY A 284 -33.03 3.32 20.29
C GLY A 284 -33.86 3.05 19.02
N LYS A 285 -33.27 2.44 17.99
CA LYS A 285 -33.98 2.04 16.78
C LYS A 285 -34.50 0.61 16.95
N THR A 286 -35.81 0.44 16.95
CA THR A 286 -36.51 -0.83 17.24
C THR A 286 -37.30 -1.39 16.07
N LYS A 287 -37.26 -0.75 14.90
CA LYS A 287 -37.86 -1.18 13.63
C LYS A 287 -36.94 -0.76 12.50
#